data_AF-A0A1Q4ARA7-F1
#
_entry.id   AF-A0A1Q4ARA7-F1
#
_cell.length_a   1.000
_cell.length_b   1.000
_cell.length_c   1.000
_cell.angle_alpha   90.00
_cell.angle_beta   90.00
_cell.angle_gamma   90.00
#
_symmetry.space_group_name_H-M   'P 1'
#
loop_
_entity.id
_entity.type
_entity.pdbx_description
1 polymer ?
#
loop_
_entity_poly.entity_id
_entity_poly.type
_entity_poly.pdbx_seq_one_letter_code
_entity_poly.pdbx_strand_id
1 'polypeptide(L)'
;MSKNEQMHSFTRPSTGPGSLVQGAYGTRGNLELVVADASDGLWVHWLNADPEAVGDVAPGAWSGGLHFAAGTRYTAAQILQDTLGPDFLEVLALTADGVLESWFWSPGPGFQRRDEDAASGVADFHAMLAADGTLAVALGAGAGVASSPAAHPARTWAPVAAALPDRTPAERELAAAGVADVAPGSARAATSTRDGGTRELTWRDGAGILHHLAVPLR
;
A
#
# COMPACT_ATOMS: atom_id res chain seq x y z
N MET A 1 -19.84 -16.47 3.13
CA MET A 1 -18.48 -16.33 3.67
C MET A 1 -18.14 -17.57 4.47
N SER A 2 -17.04 -18.23 4.13
CA SER A 2 -16.50 -19.40 4.85
C SER A 2 -15.93 -18.96 6.20
N LYS A 3 -15.76 -19.89 7.15
CA LYS A 3 -15.17 -19.63 8.48
C LYS A 3 -13.75 -19.03 8.47
N ASN A 4 -13.09 -19.02 7.30
CA ASN A 4 -11.70 -18.58 7.15
C ASN A 4 -11.54 -17.28 6.35
N GLU A 5 -12.64 -16.65 5.92
CA GLU A 5 -12.61 -15.32 5.28
C GLU A 5 -12.78 -14.24 6.35
N GLN A 6 -11.79 -13.36 6.49
CA GLN A 6 -11.86 -12.21 7.39
C GLN A 6 -12.03 -10.95 6.54
N MET A 7 -13.13 -10.23 6.76
CA MET A 7 -13.42 -8.96 6.10
C MET A 7 -13.35 -7.83 7.11
N HIS A 8 -12.72 -6.72 6.72
CA HIS A 8 -12.63 -5.50 7.52
C HIS A 8 -13.00 -4.28 6.68
N SER A 9 -13.66 -3.30 7.31
CA SER A 9 -14.04 -2.04 6.66
C SER A 9 -13.46 -0.86 7.45
N PHE A 10 -12.78 0.03 6.75
CA PHE A 10 -12.17 1.24 7.32
C PHE A 10 -13.16 2.38 7.18
N THR A 11 -13.81 2.76 8.27
CA THR A 11 -15.02 3.61 8.25
C THR A 11 -14.81 5.06 7.78
N ARG A 12 -13.56 5.47 7.53
CA ARG A 12 -13.25 6.78 6.97
C ARG A 12 -13.34 6.73 5.44
N PRO A 13 -14.04 7.68 4.80
CA PRO A 13 -14.02 7.80 3.35
C PRO A 13 -12.58 8.00 2.84
N SER A 14 -12.23 7.23 1.80
CA SER A 14 -10.93 7.26 1.15
C SER A 14 -11.06 7.64 -0.32
N THR A 15 -9.93 8.02 -0.91
CA THR A 15 -9.80 8.22 -2.36
C THR A 15 -8.77 7.25 -2.94
N GLY A 16 -8.96 6.93 -4.22
CA GLY A 16 -8.07 6.00 -4.91
C GLY A 16 -8.15 4.55 -4.42
N PRO A 17 -7.17 3.72 -4.84
CA PRO A 17 -6.99 2.36 -4.35
C PRO A 17 -6.26 2.33 -3.00
N GLY A 18 -6.57 1.35 -2.15
CA GLY A 18 -5.74 1.01 -1.00
C GLY A 18 -4.61 0.06 -1.40
N SER A 19 -3.40 0.29 -0.89
CA SER A 19 -2.24 -0.57 -1.15
C SER A 19 -1.86 -1.35 0.10
N LEU A 20 -1.64 -2.66 -0.05
CA LEU A 20 -1.30 -3.57 1.05
C LEU A 20 0.01 -4.28 0.77
N VAL A 21 0.86 -4.42 1.79
CA VAL A 21 2.07 -5.24 1.77
C VAL A 21 2.18 -6.01 3.08
N GLN A 22 2.76 -7.20 3.07
CA GLN A 22 3.21 -7.83 4.31
C GLN A 22 4.60 -7.27 4.65
N GLY A 23 4.69 -6.56 5.77
CA GLY A 23 5.96 -6.10 6.32
C GLY A 23 6.75 -7.23 6.96
N ALA A 24 7.94 -6.92 7.46
CA ALA A 24 8.82 -7.86 8.16
C ALA A 24 8.91 -7.59 9.67
N TYR A 25 8.11 -6.66 10.20
CA TYR A 25 8.05 -6.37 11.63
C TYR A 25 7.46 -7.55 12.42
N GLY A 26 8.08 -7.87 13.56
CA GLY A 26 7.65 -8.97 14.42
C GLY A 26 8.10 -10.35 13.92
N THR A 27 7.40 -11.41 14.34
CA THR A 27 7.78 -12.79 13.99
C THR A 27 7.16 -13.29 12.69
N ARG A 28 5.96 -12.79 12.36
CA ARG A 28 5.19 -13.20 11.18
C ARG A 28 5.08 -12.09 10.13
N GLY A 29 5.45 -10.86 10.46
CA GLY A 29 5.26 -9.72 9.57
C GLY A 29 3.82 -9.22 9.59
N ASN A 30 3.61 -7.97 10.00
CA ASN A 30 2.30 -7.33 9.93
C ASN A 30 1.83 -7.13 8.49
N LEU A 31 0.52 -7.05 8.27
CA LEU A 31 0.02 -6.46 7.03
C LEU A 31 0.00 -4.95 7.20
N GLU A 32 0.64 -4.23 6.30
CA GLU A 32 0.66 -2.77 6.25
C GLU A 32 -0.24 -2.30 5.11
N LEU A 33 -1.15 -1.38 5.39
CA LEU A 33 -2.13 -0.85 4.46
C LEU A 33 -2.02 0.67 4.42
N VAL A 34 -1.77 1.24 3.24
CA VAL A 34 -1.86 2.69 3.01
C VAL A 34 -3.02 3.03 2.10
N VAL A 35 -3.70 4.15 2.39
CA VAL A 35 -4.77 4.69 1.55
C VAL A 35 -4.81 6.21 1.66
N ALA A 36 -5.19 6.90 0.58
CA ALA A 36 -5.45 8.33 0.61
C ALA A 36 -6.78 8.63 1.31
N ASP A 37 -6.78 9.60 2.24
CA ASP A 37 -8.01 10.11 2.82
C ASP A 37 -8.85 10.83 1.74
N ALA A 38 -10.16 10.89 1.90
CA ALA A 38 -11.00 11.64 0.97
C ALA A 38 -10.82 13.17 1.06
N SER A 39 -10.36 13.65 2.22
CA SER A 39 -10.17 15.06 2.54
C SER A 39 -8.72 15.47 2.30
N ASP A 40 -7.78 14.92 3.07
CA ASP A 40 -6.36 15.24 2.99
C ASP A 40 -5.45 14.17 3.61
N GLY A 41 -4.21 14.12 3.14
CA GLY A 41 -3.20 13.22 3.64
C GLY A 41 -3.49 11.75 3.36
N LEU A 42 -2.83 10.93 4.16
CA LEU A 42 -2.78 9.48 4.01
C LEU A 42 -3.02 8.82 5.36
N TRP A 43 -3.63 7.65 5.33
CA TRP A 43 -3.72 6.76 6.48
C TRP A 43 -2.85 5.54 6.26
N VAL A 44 -2.10 5.16 7.28
CA VAL A 44 -1.49 3.83 7.38
C VAL A 44 -2.18 3.04 8.49
N HIS A 45 -2.60 1.82 8.18
CA HIS A 45 -3.12 0.84 9.13
C HIS A 45 -2.22 -0.39 9.11
N TRP A 46 -2.11 -1.08 10.24
CA TRP A 46 -1.41 -2.35 10.30
C TRP A 46 -2.24 -3.42 10.99
N LEU A 47 -2.23 -4.64 10.45
CA LEU A 47 -2.78 -5.82 11.11
C LEU A 47 -1.67 -6.51 11.87
N ASN A 48 -1.85 -6.71 13.18
CA ASN A 48 -0.93 -7.51 13.98
C ASN A 48 -1.08 -8.99 13.62
N ALA A 49 -0.10 -9.55 12.91
CA ALA A 49 -0.11 -10.95 12.50
C ALA A 49 0.51 -11.90 13.55
N ASP A 50 1.18 -11.36 14.57
CA ASP A 50 1.86 -12.10 15.61
C ASP A 50 0.89 -12.73 16.62
N PRO A 51 1.30 -13.81 17.31
CA PRO A 51 0.48 -14.45 18.34
C PRO A 51 0.32 -13.60 19.60
N GLU A 52 1.17 -12.59 19.80
CA GLU A 52 1.17 -11.68 20.94
C GLU A 52 0.76 -10.27 20.51
N ALA A 53 0.25 -9.48 21.46
CA ALA A 53 -0.09 -8.09 21.20
C ALA A 53 1.16 -7.26 20.91
N VAL A 54 1.06 -6.34 19.94
CA VAL A 54 2.11 -5.37 19.62
C VAL A 54 1.57 -3.99 20.00
N GLY A 55 2.09 -3.44 21.10
CA GLY A 55 1.49 -2.25 21.73
C GLY A 55 0.04 -2.52 22.13
N ASP A 56 -0.87 -1.66 21.67
CA ASP A 56 -2.31 -1.77 21.95
C ASP A 56 -3.08 -2.61 20.91
N VAL A 57 -2.39 -3.20 19.92
CA VAL A 57 -3.02 -3.96 18.84
C VAL A 57 -3.00 -5.46 19.16
N ALA A 58 -4.19 -6.01 19.42
CA ALA A 58 -4.36 -7.44 19.70
C ALA A 58 -3.99 -8.32 18.48
N PRO A 59 -3.58 -9.59 18.70
CA PRO A 59 -3.38 -10.56 17.62
C PRO A 59 -4.56 -10.65 16.67
N GLY A 60 -4.30 -10.57 15.36
CA GLY A 60 -5.31 -10.62 14.30
C GLY A 60 -6.18 -9.38 14.18
N ALA A 61 -5.89 -8.30 14.91
CA ALA A 61 -6.62 -7.04 14.82
C ALA A 61 -5.87 -6.01 13.97
N TRP A 62 -6.64 -5.18 13.26
CA TRP A 62 -6.16 -3.96 12.62
C TRP A 62 -5.94 -2.85 13.67
N SER A 63 -4.95 -2.01 13.45
CA SER A 63 -4.73 -0.79 14.23
C SER A 63 -5.78 0.28 13.92
N GLY A 64 -5.93 1.25 14.83
CA GLY A 64 -6.79 2.42 14.62
C GLY A 64 -6.33 3.35 13.47
N GLY A 65 -5.15 3.10 12.92
CA GLY A 65 -4.54 3.90 11.87
C GLY A 65 -3.77 5.11 12.38
N LEU A 66 -2.74 5.49 11.64
CA LEU A 66 -1.98 6.73 11.81
C LEU A 66 -2.21 7.62 10.58
N HIS A 67 -2.61 8.87 10.81
CA HIS A 67 -2.72 9.89 9.77
C HIS A 67 -1.37 10.59 9.58
N PHE A 68 -0.98 10.80 8.33
CA PHE A 68 0.23 11.53 7.97
C PHE A 68 0.04 12.27 6.65
N ALA A 69 1.05 13.05 6.24
CA ALA A 69 1.00 13.85 5.00
C ALA A 69 -0.20 14.82 4.91
N ALA A 70 -0.68 15.30 6.06
CA ALA A 70 -1.82 16.23 6.13
C ALA A 70 -1.54 17.54 5.36
N GLY A 71 -2.62 18.17 4.88
CA GLY A 71 -2.55 19.41 4.09
C GLY A 71 -2.39 19.21 2.58
N THR A 72 -2.12 18.00 2.11
CA THR A 72 -2.04 17.66 0.68
C THR A 72 -3.12 16.67 0.29
N ARG A 73 -3.78 16.88 -0.86
CA ARG A 73 -4.76 15.92 -1.39
C ARG A 73 -4.06 14.90 -2.28
N TYR A 74 -4.21 13.62 -1.93
CA TYR A 74 -3.68 12.50 -2.72
C TYR A 74 -4.80 11.80 -3.50
N THR A 75 -4.43 11.14 -4.58
CA THR A 75 -5.34 10.34 -5.44
C THR A 75 -5.00 8.86 -5.44
N ALA A 76 -3.78 8.51 -5.06
CA ALA A 76 -3.33 7.13 -4.87
C ALA A 76 -2.08 7.10 -3.99
N ALA A 77 -1.89 6.01 -3.26
CA ALA A 77 -0.66 5.72 -2.55
C ALA A 77 -0.30 4.23 -2.67
N GLN A 78 0.98 3.92 -2.65
CA GLN A 78 1.49 2.56 -2.63
C GLN A 78 2.53 2.41 -1.52
N ILE A 79 2.40 1.34 -0.74
CA ILE A 79 3.33 0.98 0.34
C ILE A 79 4.14 -0.25 -0.04
N LEU A 80 5.42 -0.26 0.31
CA LEU A 80 6.33 -1.39 0.13
C LEU A 80 7.16 -1.62 1.40
N GLN A 81 7.51 -2.88 1.65
CA GLN A 81 8.52 -3.25 2.65
C GLN A 81 9.91 -3.03 2.06
N ASP A 82 10.76 -2.23 2.72
CA ASP A 82 12.13 -2.03 2.26
C ASP A 82 13.02 -3.26 2.58
N THR A 83 14.03 -3.48 1.75
CA THR A 83 15.09 -4.48 1.93
C THR A 83 16.07 -4.18 3.06
N LEU A 84 16.10 -2.94 3.58
CA LEU A 84 17.03 -2.51 4.63
C LEU A 84 16.75 -3.11 6.00
N GLY A 85 15.58 -3.71 6.19
CA GLY A 85 15.24 -4.41 7.42
C GLY A 85 13.78 -4.23 7.80
N PRO A 86 13.36 -4.87 8.90
CA PRO A 86 11.95 -5.03 9.28
C PRO A 86 11.24 -3.73 9.64
N ASP A 87 12.01 -2.69 9.97
CA ASP A 87 11.48 -1.41 10.42
C ASP A 87 11.45 -0.35 9.30
N PHE A 88 11.72 -0.73 8.06
CA PHE A 88 11.82 0.22 6.94
C PHE A 88 10.69 0.01 5.94
N LEU A 89 9.90 1.07 5.70
CA LEU A 89 8.81 1.07 4.74
C LEU A 89 8.98 2.22 3.75
N GLU A 90 8.54 1.98 2.52
CA GLU A 90 8.50 2.95 1.44
C GLU A 90 7.06 3.29 1.11
N VAL A 91 6.75 4.57 0.95
CA VAL A 91 5.46 5.02 0.44
C VAL A 91 5.67 5.96 -0.74
N LEU A 92 4.99 5.68 -1.84
CA LEU A 92 4.87 6.59 -2.97
C LEU A 92 3.44 7.11 -2.98
N ALA A 93 3.26 8.42 -3.07
CA ALA A 93 1.95 9.04 -2.98
C ALA A 93 1.75 10.06 -4.11
N LEU A 94 0.71 9.84 -4.90
CA LEU A 94 0.37 10.69 -6.04
C LEU A 94 -0.60 11.78 -5.59
N THR A 95 -0.18 13.03 -5.67
CA THR A 95 -1.02 14.19 -5.38
C THR A 95 -2.09 14.38 -6.45
N ALA A 96 -3.14 15.16 -6.14
CA ALA A 96 -4.17 15.54 -7.11
C ALA A 96 -3.63 16.38 -8.28
N ASP A 97 -2.48 17.05 -8.09
CA ASP A 97 -1.81 17.87 -9.11
C ASP A 97 -0.80 17.07 -9.95
N GLY A 98 -0.73 15.74 -9.76
CA GLY A 98 0.12 14.85 -10.55
C GLY A 98 1.59 14.85 -10.13
N VAL A 99 1.90 15.20 -8.88
CA VAL A 99 3.23 15.04 -8.29
C VAL A 99 3.30 13.71 -7.57
N LEU A 100 4.29 12.88 -7.89
CA LEU A 100 4.52 11.61 -7.20
C LEU A 100 5.57 11.82 -6.11
N GLU A 101 5.13 11.97 -4.88
CA GLU A 101 6.00 12.17 -3.73
C GLU A 101 6.56 10.84 -3.22
N SER A 102 7.74 10.90 -2.60
CA SER A 102 8.40 9.76 -1.98
C SER A 102 8.51 9.97 -0.47
N TRP A 103 8.07 8.97 0.27
CA TRP A 103 7.98 8.94 1.73
C TRP A 103 8.64 7.67 2.26
N PHE A 104 9.19 7.74 3.47
CA PHE A 104 9.75 6.57 4.13
C PHE A 104 9.40 6.53 5.60
N TRP A 105 9.35 5.31 6.12
CA TRP A 105 9.45 5.03 7.53
C TRP A 105 10.81 4.42 7.79
N SER A 106 11.50 4.95 8.79
CA SER A 106 12.64 4.33 9.47
C SER A 106 12.37 4.42 10.96
N PRO A 107 12.90 3.54 11.82
CA PRO A 107 12.67 3.60 13.27
C PRO A 107 12.70 5.04 13.80
N GLY A 108 11.56 5.54 14.27
CA GLY A 108 11.41 6.99 14.46
C GLY A 108 9.97 7.46 14.64
N PRO A 109 9.74 8.79 14.56
CA PRO A 109 8.49 9.40 14.98
C PRO A 109 7.33 9.25 13.97
N GLY A 110 7.55 8.62 12.82
CA GLY A 110 6.53 8.48 11.78
C GLY A 110 7.10 8.49 10.36
N PHE A 111 6.21 8.48 9.38
CA PHE A 111 6.55 8.69 7.98
C PHE A 111 7.14 10.09 7.74
N GLN A 112 8.21 10.14 6.95
CA GLN A 112 8.91 11.35 6.55
C GLN A 112 8.89 11.50 5.04
N ARG A 113 8.58 12.71 4.55
CA ARG A 113 8.68 13.06 3.12
C ARG A 113 10.14 13.26 2.75
N ARG A 114 10.53 12.79 1.57
CA ARG A 114 11.82 13.14 0.97
C ARG A 114 11.73 14.50 0.28
N ASP A 115 12.87 15.16 0.14
CA ASP A 115 12.96 16.44 -0.57
C ASP A 115 12.71 16.28 -2.08
N GLU A 116 13.21 15.18 -2.66
CA GLU A 116 13.08 14.88 -4.09
C GLU A 116 11.80 14.07 -4.38
N ASP A 117 10.93 14.65 -5.20
CA ASP A 117 9.78 13.95 -5.77
C ASP A 117 10.23 12.91 -6.79
N ALA A 118 9.52 11.79 -6.88
CA ALA A 118 9.84 10.73 -7.82
C ALA A 118 9.57 11.14 -9.27
N ALA A 119 8.48 11.86 -9.51
CA ALA A 119 8.09 12.35 -10.83
C ALA A 119 7.02 13.44 -10.72
N SER A 120 6.78 14.16 -11.82
CA SER A 120 5.70 15.13 -11.99
C SER A 120 4.92 14.86 -13.29
N GLY A 121 3.70 15.39 -13.39
CA GLY A 121 2.81 15.12 -14.52
C GLY A 121 2.32 13.67 -14.57
N VAL A 122 2.27 13.00 -13.42
CA VAL A 122 1.90 11.58 -13.29
C VAL A 122 0.39 11.46 -13.18
N ALA A 123 -0.20 10.55 -13.97
CA ALA A 123 -1.64 10.25 -13.91
C ALA A 123 -1.94 8.94 -13.18
N ASP A 124 -1.02 7.97 -13.24
CA ASP A 124 -1.12 6.67 -12.60
C ASP A 124 0.30 6.14 -12.37
N PHE A 125 0.47 5.28 -11.36
CA PHE A 125 1.76 4.67 -11.11
C PHE A 125 1.68 3.26 -10.54
N HIS A 126 2.78 2.54 -10.64
CA HIS A 126 3.01 1.31 -9.90
C HIS A 126 4.47 1.19 -9.52
N ALA A 127 4.73 1.03 -8.23
CA ALA A 127 6.07 0.87 -7.68
C ALA A 127 6.38 -0.61 -7.41
N MET A 128 7.64 -1.00 -7.56
CA MET A 128 8.17 -2.30 -7.22
C MET A 128 9.54 -2.11 -6.58
N LEU A 129 9.79 -2.84 -5.49
CA LEU A 129 11.11 -2.90 -4.88
C LEU A 129 11.78 -4.20 -5.30
N ALA A 130 12.94 -4.09 -5.94
CA ALA A 130 13.77 -5.23 -6.30
C ALA A 130 14.53 -5.76 -5.08
N ALA A 131 15.01 -7.00 -5.17
CA ALA A 131 15.75 -7.65 -4.10
C ALA A 131 17.07 -6.95 -3.75
N ASP A 132 17.63 -6.17 -4.68
CA ASP A 132 18.81 -5.34 -4.45
C ASP A 132 18.48 -3.96 -3.84
N GLY A 133 17.20 -3.73 -3.48
CA GLY A 133 16.68 -2.48 -2.92
C GLY A 133 16.39 -1.39 -3.95
N THR A 134 16.56 -1.67 -5.25
CA THR A 134 16.21 -0.71 -6.31
C THR A 134 14.70 -0.54 -6.36
N LEU A 135 14.24 0.71 -6.22
CA LEU A 135 12.84 1.08 -6.30
C LEU A 135 12.53 1.54 -7.72
N ALA A 136 11.80 0.73 -8.48
CA ALA A 136 11.35 1.03 -9.83
C ALA A 136 9.87 1.43 -9.83
N VAL A 137 9.51 2.46 -10.59
CA VAL A 137 8.17 3.01 -10.67
C VAL A 137 7.77 3.15 -12.14
N ALA A 138 6.70 2.47 -12.54
CA ALA A 138 6.03 2.71 -13.81
C ALA A 138 5.06 3.89 -13.66
N LEU A 139 5.03 4.80 -14.64
CA LEU A 139 4.22 6.04 -14.65
C LEU A 139 3.14 6.06 -15.75
N GLY A 140 3.04 4.98 -16.53
CA GLY A 140 2.15 4.87 -17.69
C GLY A 140 2.85 5.09 -19.03
N ALA A 141 2.20 4.67 -20.12
CA ALA A 141 2.69 4.81 -21.50
C ALA A 141 4.12 4.29 -21.77
N GLY A 142 4.59 3.31 -20.99
CA GLY A 142 5.95 2.76 -21.12
C GLY A 142 7.05 3.57 -20.43
N ALA A 143 6.71 4.67 -19.76
CA ALA A 143 7.64 5.49 -19.00
C ALA A 143 7.71 5.05 -17.52
N GLY A 144 8.90 5.22 -16.93
CA GLY A 144 9.14 4.98 -15.53
C GLY A 144 10.33 5.74 -14.98
N VAL A 145 10.53 5.63 -13.67
CA VAL A 145 11.72 6.08 -12.95
C VAL A 145 12.23 4.99 -12.04
N ALA A 146 13.52 4.98 -11.74
CA ALA A 146 14.11 4.07 -10.78
C ALA A 146 15.10 4.79 -9.87
N SER A 147 15.22 4.30 -8.63
CA SER A 147 16.16 4.81 -7.63
C SER A 147 16.90 3.68 -6.93
N SER A 148 18.22 3.81 -6.81
CA SER A 148 19.07 2.88 -6.06
C SER A 148 18.92 3.11 -4.55
N PRO A 149 19.09 2.08 -3.70
CA PRO A 149 19.06 2.25 -2.25
C PRO A 149 20.36 2.84 -1.68
N ALA A 150 21.40 3.06 -2.50
CA ALA A 150 22.75 3.41 -2.05
C ALA A 150 22.84 4.69 -1.21
N ALA A 151 21.88 5.62 -1.36
CA ALA A 151 21.86 6.89 -0.65
C ALA A 151 20.79 6.97 0.46
N HIS A 152 20.21 5.84 0.88
CA HIS A 152 19.12 5.83 1.85
C HIS A 152 19.43 6.67 3.12
N PRO A 153 18.49 7.51 3.61
CA PRO A 153 17.10 7.62 3.16
C PRO A 153 16.91 8.46 1.91
N ALA A 154 17.92 9.17 1.39
CA ALA A 154 17.75 9.91 0.15
C ALA A 154 17.53 8.96 -1.04
N ARG A 155 16.72 9.41 -1.99
CA ARG A 155 16.47 8.73 -3.27
C ARG A 155 16.64 9.75 -4.38
N THR A 156 17.40 9.36 -5.41
CA THR A 156 17.54 10.10 -6.66
C THR A 156 16.94 9.30 -7.79
N TRP A 157 16.24 9.96 -8.70
CA TRP A 157 15.42 9.28 -9.71
C TRP A 157 16.02 9.38 -11.11
N ALA A 158 16.21 8.22 -11.74
CA ALA A 158 16.66 8.12 -13.12
C ALA A 158 15.53 7.58 -14.01
N PRO A 159 15.32 8.11 -15.22
CA PRO A 159 14.31 7.62 -16.13
C PRO A 159 14.62 6.18 -16.58
N VAL A 160 13.59 5.35 -16.67
CA VAL A 160 13.66 3.97 -17.16
C VAL A 160 12.43 3.67 -18.03
N ALA A 161 12.51 2.61 -18.84
CA ALA A 161 11.32 2.06 -19.49
C ALA A 161 10.58 1.15 -18.50
N ALA A 162 9.29 1.40 -18.30
CA ALA A 162 8.46 0.59 -17.40
C ALA A 162 6.98 0.67 -17.81
N ALA A 163 6.25 -0.43 -17.67
CA ALA A 163 4.83 -0.49 -17.98
C ALA A 163 4.02 -0.74 -16.71
N LEU A 164 2.80 -0.18 -16.66
CA LEU A 164 1.86 -0.47 -15.59
C LEU A 164 1.42 -1.95 -15.67
N PRO A 165 1.23 -2.63 -14.54
CA PRO A 165 0.75 -4.00 -14.52
C PRO A 165 -0.74 -4.07 -14.91
N ASP A 166 -1.18 -5.25 -15.35
CA ASP A 166 -2.60 -5.56 -15.49
C ASP A 166 -3.24 -5.70 -14.10
N ARG A 167 -4.25 -4.87 -13.82
CA ARG A 167 -4.98 -4.82 -12.55
C ARG A 167 -6.30 -5.60 -12.56
N THR A 168 -6.73 -6.07 -13.73
CA THR A 168 -7.98 -6.84 -13.88
C THR A 168 -8.04 -8.15 -13.06
N PRO A 169 -6.93 -8.81 -12.68
CA PRO A 169 -7.00 -9.99 -11.82
C PRO A 169 -7.68 -9.73 -10.47
N ALA A 170 -7.40 -8.60 -9.81
CA ALA A 170 -7.95 -8.30 -8.49
C ALA A 170 -9.49 -8.14 -8.52
N GLU A 171 -10.01 -7.48 -9.56
CA GLU A 171 -11.46 -7.32 -9.76
C GLU A 171 -12.16 -8.67 -9.99
N ARG A 172 -11.53 -9.58 -10.75
CA ARG A 172 -12.05 -10.94 -10.95
C ARG A 172 -12.01 -11.77 -9.67
N GLU A 173 -10.96 -11.63 -8.87
CA GLU A 173 -10.83 -12.32 -7.58
C GLU A 173 -11.92 -11.86 -6.59
N LEU A 174 -12.19 -10.55 -6.52
CA LEU A 174 -13.30 -9.99 -5.74
C LEU A 174 -14.66 -10.50 -6.20
N ALA A 175 -14.91 -10.49 -7.51
CA ALA A 175 -16.16 -11.01 -8.07
C ALA A 175 -16.34 -12.50 -7.77
N ALA A 176 -15.27 -13.30 -7.86
CA ALA A 176 -15.30 -14.72 -7.51
C ALA A 176 -15.57 -14.96 -6.01
N ALA A 177 -15.16 -14.02 -5.14
CA ALA A 177 -15.50 -14.01 -3.72
C ALA A 177 -16.92 -13.49 -3.43
N GLY A 178 -17.69 -13.11 -4.45
CA GLY A 178 -19.05 -12.59 -4.31
C GLY A 178 -19.14 -11.12 -3.90
N VAL A 179 -18.04 -10.36 -4.02
CA VAL A 179 -18.04 -8.91 -3.77
C VAL A 179 -18.56 -8.20 -5.03
N ALA A 180 -19.63 -7.43 -4.88
CA ALA A 180 -20.31 -6.75 -5.98
C ALA A 180 -20.14 -5.22 -5.97
N ASP A 181 -20.04 -4.59 -4.79
CA ASP A 181 -19.88 -3.14 -4.64
C ASP A 181 -18.40 -2.75 -4.66
N VAL A 182 -17.86 -2.67 -5.88
CA VAL A 182 -16.46 -2.31 -6.15
C VAL A 182 -16.42 -1.05 -7.00
N ALA A 183 -15.90 0.03 -6.43
CA ALA A 183 -15.63 1.26 -7.15
C ALA A 183 -14.59 1.00 -8.26
N PRO A 184 -14.82 1.46 -9.50
CA PRO A 184 -13.93 1.19 -10.63
C PRO A 184 -12.47 1.56 -10.34
N GLY A 185 -11.54 0.66 -10.68
CA GLY A 185 -10.10 0.89 -10.55
C GLY A 185 -9.56 0.89 -9.11
N SER A 186 -10.41 0.67 -8.09
CA SER A 186 -10.00 0.64 -6.68
C SER A 186 -9.42 -0.70 -6.22
N ALA A 187 -9.76 -1.79 -6.92
CA ALA A 187 -9.37 -3.14 -6.52
C ALA A 187 -7.85 -3.34 -6.58
N ARG A 188 -7.26 -3.85 -5.50
CA ARG A 188 -5.87 -4.30 -5.44
C ARG A 188 -5.79 -5.66 -4.76
N ALA A 189 -4.69 -6.34 -5.00
CA ALA A 189 -4.41 -7.63 -4.42
C ALA A 189 -2.94 -7.75 -4.06
N ALA A 190 -2.67 -8.33 -2.90
CA ALA A 190 -1.34 -8.68 -2.42
C ALA A 190 -1.34 -10.12 -1.93
N THR A 191 -0.16 -10.74 -1.89
CA THR A 191 0.00 -12.08 -1.31
C THR A 191 0.62 -11.92 0.07
N SER A 192 0.14 -12.71 1.04
CA SER A 192 0.73 -12.82 2.36
C SER A 192 0.99 -14.29 2.70
N THR A 193 2.01 -14.53 3.51
CA THR A 193 2.34 -15.85 4.10
C THR A 193 1.59 -16.11 5.41
N ARG A 194 0.80 -15.14 5.90
CA ARG A 194 -0.02 -15.29 7.11
C ARG A 194 -0.96 -16.49 6.98
N ASP A 195 -1.15 -17.20 8.09
CA ASP A 195 -2.07 -18.34 8.21
C ASP A 195 -1.88 -19.44 7.15
N GLY A 196 -0.64 -19.65 6.69
CA GLY A 196 -0.31 -20.65 5.67
C GLY A 196 -0.43 -20.15 4.23
N GLY A 197 -0.76 -18.88 4.03
CA GLY A 197 -0.87 -18.24 2.72
C GLY A 197 -2.24 -17.65 2.50
N THR A 198 -2.30 -16.35 2.24
CA THR A 198 -3.53 -15.63 1.91
C THR A 198 -3.33 -14.74 0.70
N ARG A 199 -4.41 -14.56 -0.04
CA ARG A 199 -4.60 -13.49 -1.00
C ARG A 199 -5.35 -12.37 -0.30
N GLU A 200 -4.69 -11.23 -0.15
CA GLU A 200 -5.22 -10.06 0.53
C GLU A 200 -5.79 -9.11 -0.53
N LEU A 201 -7.11 -8.96 -0.54
CA LEU A 201 -7.85 -8.13 -1.48
C LEU A 201 -8.26 -6.83 -0.80
N THR A 202 -8.09 -5.70 -1.48
CA THR A 202 -8.60 -4.41 -1.03
C THR A 202 -9.41 -3.76 -2.13
N TRP A 203 -10.47 -3.04 -1.75
CA TRP A 203 -11.28 -2.26 -2.69
C TRP A 203 -12.01 -1.14 -1.97
N ARG A 204 -12.50 -0.18 -2.73
CA ARG A 204 -13.37 0.87 -2.24
C ARG A 204 -14.80 0.61 -2.72
N ASP A 205 -15.80 0.85 -1.89
CA ASP A 205 -17.20 0.77 -2.31
C ASP A 205 -17.72 2.09 -2.91
N GLY A 206 -18.99 2.11 -3.33
CA GLY A 206 -19.66 3.31 -3.85
C GLY A 206 -19.75 4.48 -2.86
N ALA A 207 -19.69 4.22 -1.55
CA ALA A 207 -19.68 5.25 -0.50
C ALA A 207 -18.29 5.80 -0.20
N GLY A 208 -17.24 5.25 -0.81
CA GLY A 208 -15.87 5.66 -0.56
C GLY A 208 -15.19 4.92 0.59
N ILE A 209 -15.82 3.89 1.16
CA ILE A 209 -15.26 3.12 2.27
C ILE A 209 -14.30 2.08 1.72
N LEU A 210 -13.10 2.02 2.32
CA LEU A 210 -12.12 1.00 1.98
C LEU A 210 -12.46 -0.30 2.72
N HIS A 211 -12.37 -1.41 2.00
CA HIS A 211 -12.57 -2.75 2.50
C HIS A 211 -11.34 -3.61 2.25
N HIS A 212 -11.17 -4.60 3.11
CA HIS A 212 -10.15 -5.63 3.04
C HIS A 212 -10.81 -7.00 3.18
N LEU A 213 -10.36 -7.97 2.39
CA LEU A 213 -10.77 -9.38 2.46
C LEU A 213 -9.54 -10.28 2.32
N ALA A 214 -9.33 -11.14 3.32
CA ALA A 214 -8.34 -12.21 3.25
C ALA A 214 -8.97 -13.49 2.69
N VAL A 215 -8.44 -14.00 1.59
CA VAL A 215 -8.85 -15.27 0.97
C VAL A 215 -7.71 -16.29 1.11
N PRO A 216 -7.90 -17.43 1.80
CA PRO A 216 -6.86 -18.44 1.93
C PRO A 216 -6.38 -18.99 0.58
N LEU A 217 -5.07 -19.13 0.42
CA LEU A 217 -4.47 -19.88 -0.67
C LEU A 217 -4.62 -21.37 -0.36
N ARG A 218 -5.19 -22.14 -1.28
CA ARG A 218 -5.35 -23.60 -1.13
C ARG A 218 -4.10 -24.34 -1.56
#